data_AF-A0A954LR59-F1
#
_entry.id   AF-A0A954LR59-F1
#
_cell.length_a   1.000
_cell.length_b   1.000
_cell.length_c   1.000
_cell.angle_alpha   90.00
_cell.angle_beta   90.00
_cell.angle_gamma   90.00
#
_symmetry.space_group_name_H-M   'P 1'
#
loop_
_entity.id
_entity.type
_entity.pdbx_description
1 polymer ?
#
loop_
_entity_poly.entity_id
_entity_poly.type
_entity_poly.pdbx_seq_one_letter_code
_entity_poly.pdbx_strand_id
1 'polypeptide(L)'
;AVSIVGSRLQGQDNFRSPRDNRYNDDRRDDRRYSDPRIARDDPRYRTDGGRENVDDLLRSLIENELQRRDQDRDRLNDPLRNNLGSPSLSPNSPSVSPSRLTSPTREMLEARRVLADVTRDADSLAVLLNEDMRRVPGVRPYLDDVLRLRARVAILAERSRRFNDHRDIHPDLQELDRDWRLLSYRLAQLRGLDTRTITQIQRLNTFAKELGRAFEIDIQLDRQELLRKTAALSADLHNLMDDIEIEVPRSQQQIDLLLRGRRIEQQARQVANTVADTGDYQTVTGQYREFQRVWYPFATDLRPLNNRYLERGVRRVNEVDGSIHELLYLPQQMDREKLVYLSGVLQRDVDDFFVRAPLKLMINLPNSDRVLSTADEFYGVCENFTDVVKRGENTQQIIDAYHYIEDSWRSFSGVFRELKSQAAQQVLAEIGNNIVALGHALQVTGGGHDGGYDRHNALEIAASLDNAARHLENDIGRWLSVRSVNFRDYALQ
;
A
#
# COMPACT_ATOMS: atom_id res chain seq x y z
N ALA A 1 -28.13 17.58 -55.66
CA ALA A 1 -29.16 18.56 -56.04
C ALA A 1 -30.50 17.83 -56.10
N VAL A 2 -31.54 18.41 -55.47
CA VAL A 2 -32.97 18.00 -55.43
C VAL A 2 -33.24 16.71 -54.62
N SER A 3 -33.69 16.70 -53.36
CA SER A 3 -34.80 17.35 -52.62
C SER A 3 -36.20 16.91 -53.06
N ILE A 4 -36.86 16.05 -52.26
CA ILE A 4 -38.33 16.01 -52.10
C ILE A 4 -38.71 15.71 -50.63
N VAL A 5 -39.25 16.77 -50.02
CA VAL A 5 -40.22 16.96 -48.95
C VAL A 5 -41.23 15.82 -48.66
N GLY A 6 -41.63 15.66 -47.38
CA GLY A 6 -42.90 15.01 -47.03
C GLY A 6 -43.16 14.86 -45.52
N SER A 7 -43.89 15.82 -44.95
CA SER A 7 -44.20 15.96 -43.52
C SER A 7 -45.47 15.22 -43.04
N ARG A 8 -45.54 15.02 -41.71
CA ARG A 8 -46.73 14.89 -40.82
C ARG A 8 -47.58 13.61 -40.89
N LEU A 9 -47.79 12.99 -39.73
CA LEU A 9 -49.09 13.05 -39.02
C LEU A 9 -48.98 12.59 -37.56
N GLN A 10 -49.75 13.26 -36.72
CA GLN A 10 -49.96 13.06 -35.29
C GLN A 10 -50.69 11.74 -35.01
N GLY A 11 -50.33 11.09 -33.90
CA GLY A 11 -51.12 10.03 -33.26
C GLY A 11 -50.92 10.11 -31.75
N GLN A 12 -51.74 10.93 -31.10
CA GLN A 12 -52.00 10.83 -29.66
C GLN A 12 -52.83 9.56 -29.45
N ASP A 13 -52.37 8.64 -28.60
CA ASP A 13 -53.28 7.68 -27.97
C ASP A 13 -53.02 7.63 -26.47
N ASN A 14 -54.07 8.07 -25.77
CA ASN A 14 -54.27 8.00 -24.34
C ASN A 14 -54.48 6.54 -23.92
N PHE A 15 -53.64 6.01 -23.03
CA PHE A 15 -54.02 4.91 -22.17
C PHE A 15 -53.96 5.36 -20.71
N ARG A 16 -55.12 5.82 -20.22
CA ARG A 16 -55.51 5.79 -18.81
C ARG A 16 -56.64 4.77 -18.68
N SER A 17 -56.46 3.79 -17.81
CA SER A 17 -57.54 3.08 -17.10
C SER A 17 -56.95 2.14 -16.02
N PRO A 18 -57.73 1.62 -15.06
CA PRO A 18 -57.68 2.12 -13.69
C PRO A 18 -57.58 1.01 -12.60
N ARG A 19 -57.25 1.47 -11.39
CA ARG A 19 -57.72 1.05 -10.04
C ARG A 19 -58.04 -0.42 -9.70
N ASP A 20 -57.59 -0.74 -8.47
CA ASP A 20 -58.21 -1.58 -7.42
C ASP A 20 -57.89 -3.09 -7.36
N ASN A 21 -57.04 -3.46 -6.39
CA ASN A 21 -57.36 -4.43 -5.32
C ASN A 21 -56.25 -4.38 -4.25
N ARG A 22 -56.50 -3.77 -3.09
CA ARG A 22 -56.97 -4.45 -1.85
C ARG A 22 -56.06 -5.60 -1.41
N TYR A 23 -55.17 -5.31 -0.47
CA TYR A 23 -54.89 -6.18 0.67
C TYR A 23 -54.45 -5.30 1.85
N ASN A 24 -55.37 -5.15 2.81
CA ASN A 24 -55.13 -4.65 4.16
C ASN A 24 -55.44 -5.80 5.11
N ASP A 25 -54.74 -5.78 6.24
CA ASP A 25 -54.98 -6.53 7.48
C ASP A 25 -54.83 -8.05 7.44
N ASP A 26 -53.76 -8.54 8.08
CA ASP A 26 -53.87 -9.07 9.44
C ASP A 26 -52.52 -9.62 9.91
N ARG A 27 -51.97 -9.01 10.97
CA ARG A 27 -51.40 -9.68 12.16
C ARG A 27 -50.50 -8.72 12.95
N ARG A 28 -51.15 -8.11 13.94
CA ARG A 28 -50.52 -7.69 15.19
C ARG A 28 -50.16 -8.95 15.97
N ASP A 29 -48.90 -9.08 16.35
CA ASP A 29 -48.54 -9.86 17.53
C ASP A 29 -47.50 -9.11 18.34
N ASP A 30 -47.94 -8.75 19.53
CA ASP A 30 -47.20 -8.10 20.60
C ASP A 30 -46.02 -8.95 21.06
N ARG A 31 -44.80 -8.45 20.90
CA ARG A 31 -43.69 -8.79 21.81
C ARG A 31 -42.96 -7.54 22.28
N ARG A 32 -43.37 -7.16 23.48
CA ARG A 32 -42.67 -6.27 24.42
C ARG A 32 -41.18 -6.67 24.47
N TYR A 33 -40.32 -5.81 23.95
CA TYR A 33 -38.93 -5.75 24.40
C TYR A 33 -38.82 -4.59 25.40
N SER A 34 -38.52 -4.98 26.63
CA SER A 34 -38.19 -4.10 27.73
C SER A 34 -36.95 -3.29 27.40
N ASP A 35 -37.11 -1.98 27.43
CA ASP A 35 -36.08 -0.95 27.40
C ASP A 35 -35.39 -0.87 28.78
N PRO A 36 -34.10 -1.20 28.92
CA PRO A 36 -33.31 -0.76 30.04
C PRO A 36 -32.56 0.50 29.64
N ARG A 37 -33.14 1.64 29.99
CA ARG A 37 -32.44 2.92 30.13
C ARG A 37 -31.22 2.72 31.04
N ILE A 38 -30.04 2.59 30.43
CA ILE A 38 -28.78 2.76 31.12
C ILE A 38 -28.50 4.24 31.19
N ALA A 39 -28.62 4.75 32.40
CA ALA A 39 -28.17 6.06 32.80
C ALA A 39 -26.63 6.13 32.83
N ARG A 40 -26.13 7.35 32.64
CA ARG A 40 -24.85 7.93 33.07
C ARG A 40 -23.76 8.03 32.00
N ASP A 41 -23.79 9.18 31.32
CA ASP A 41 -22.59 9.97 31.06
C ASP A 41 -21.85 10.25 32.37
N ASP A 42 -20.71 9.57 32.59
CA ASP A 42 -19.74 9.87 33.64
C ASP A 42 -18.47 10.44 32.99
N PRO A 43 -18.13 11.74 33.17
CA PRO A 43 -16.98 12.37 32.52
C PRO A 43 -15.61 11.93 33.07
N ARG A 44 -15.55 11.01 34.04
CA ARG A 44 -14.33 10.74 34.83
C ARG A 44 -13.43 9.62 34.31
N TYR A 45 -13.77 9.00 33.18
CA TYR A 45 -12.91 8.01 32.50
C TYR A 45 -12.49 8.45 31.09
N ARG A 46 -12.12 9.73 30.94
CA ARG A 46 -11.19 10.10 29.87
C ARG A 46 -9.79 9.70 30.32
N THR A 47 -9.34 8.55 29.83
CA THR A 47 -7.98 8.03 29.99
C THR A 47 -6.97 9.01 29.42
N ASP A 48 -6.36 9.82 30.29
CA ASP A 48 -5.23 10.70 29.96
C ASP A 48 -3.92 9.91 29.72
N GLY A 49 -3.89 8.63 30.14
CA GLY A 49 -2.74 7.72 29.96
C GLY A 49 -2.41 7.36 28.50
N GLY A 50 -3.23 7.78 27.52
CA GLY A 50 -2.88 7.64 26.10
C GLY A 50 -1.84 8.67 25.64
N ARG A 51 -1.77 9.85 26.27
CA ARG A 51 -0.85 10.92 25.88
C ARG A 51 0.56 10.70 26.42
N GLU A 52 0.68 10.31 27.69
CA GLU A 52 1.98 10.04 28.33
C GLU A 52 2.76 8.93 27.60
N ASN A 53 2.09 7.85 27.20
CA ASN A 53 2.72 6.76 26.45
C ASN A 53 3.21 7.19 25.05
N VAL A 54 2.52 8.12 24.40
CA VAL A 54 2.93 8.65 23.09
C VAL A 54 4.14 9.58 23.25
N ASP A 55 4.16 10.41 24.29
CA ASP A 55 5.28 11.31 24.57
C ASP A 55 6.55 10.55 24.96
N ASP A 56 6.45 9.46 25.72
CA ASP A 56 7.59 8.59 26.05
C ASP A 56 8.08 7.82 24.82
N LEU A 57 7.16 7.31 23.99
CA LEU A 57 7.52 6.68 22.71
C LEU A 57 8.24 7.69 21.79
N LEU A 58 7.77 8.94 21.74
CA LEU A 58 8.43 10.00 20.97
C LEU A 58 9.80 10.35 21.51
N ARG A 59 9.98 10.44 22.83
CA ARG A 59 11.32 10.62 23.42
C ARG A 59 12.24 9.49 23.00
N SER A 60 11.77 8.24 23.07
CA SER A 60 12.56 7.08 22.65
C SER A 60 12.88 7.08 21.14
N LEU A 61 11.93 7.50 20.29
CA LEU A 61 12.13 7.62 18.84
C LEU A 61 13.09 8.75 18.49
N ILE A 62 12.98 9.89 19.17
CA ILE A 62 13.91 11.01 19.03
C ILE A 62 15.32 10.57 19.44
N GLU A 63 15.47 9.89 20.57
CA GLU A 63 16.75 9.37 21.05
C GLU A 63 17.32 8.31 20.09
N ASN A 64 16.48 7.41 19.57
CA ASN A 64 16.89 6.40 18.59
C ASN A 64 17.32 7.03 17.25
N GLU A 65 16.56 7.98 16.72
CA GLU A 65 16.92 8.68 15.47
C GLU A 65 18.17 9.55 15.64
N LEU A 66 18.37 10.19 16.80
CA LEU A 66 19.63 10.86 17.13
C LEU A 66 20.79 9.87 17.16
N GLN A 67 20.64 8.73 17.84
CA GLN A 67 21.69 7.71 17.95
C GLN A 67 22.03 7.08 16.59
N ARG A 68 21.02 6.81 15.76
CA ARG A 68 21.21 6.29 14.40
C ARG A 68 22.00 7.27 13.53
N ARG A 69 21.73 8.56 13.66
CA ARG A 69 22.45 9.62 12.95
C ARG A 69 23.88 9.82 13.45
N ASP A 70 24.10 9.74 14.76
CA ASP A 70 25.45 9.79 15.32
C ASP A 70 26.28 8.61 14.81
N GLN A 71 25.69 7.40 14.73
CA GLN A 71 26.34 6.23 14.12
C GLN A 71 26.66 6.42 12.64
N ASP A 72 25.74 6.99 11.85
CA ASP A 72 25.98 7.23 10.42
C ASP A 72 27.02 8.33 10.19
N ARG A 73 27.05 9.35 11.07
CA ARG A 73 28.07 10.40 11.06
C ARG A 73 29.46 9.86 11.42
N ASP A 74 29.54 8.98 12.42
CA ASP A 74 30.78 8.33 12.82
C ASP A 74 31.28 7.38 11.72
N ARG A 75 30.38 6.67 11.03
CA ARG A 75 30.71 5.84 9.86
C ARG A 75 31.26 6.63 8.68
N LEU A 76 30.76 7.83 8.44
CA LEU A 76 31.26 8.73 7.40
C LEU A 76 32.60 9.38 7.78
N ASN A 77 32.88 9.51 9.07
CA ASN A 77 34.13 10.08 9.59
C ASN A 77 35.20 9.04 9.95
N ASP A 78 34.95 7.73 9.78
CA ASP A 78 35.93 6.69 10.08
C ASP A 78 37.13 6.73 9.11
N PRO A 79 38.33 7.16 9.57
CA PRO A 79 39.49 7.35 8.70
C PRO A 79 40.05 6.03 8.17
N LEU A 80 39.65 4.87 8.71
CA LEU A 80 40.15 3.57 8.30
C LEU A 80 39.51 3.06 7.00
N ARG A 81 38.34 3.58 6.59
CA ARG A 81 37.65 3.14 5.37
C ARG A 81 38.03 3.95 4.13
N ASN A 82 38.53 5.17 4.30
CA ASN A 82 39.05 6.02 3.21
C ASN A 82 40.49 5.68 2.79
N ASN A 83 41.14 4.70 3.44
CA ASN A 83 42.56 4.37 3.22
C ASN A 83 42.83 3.13 2.34
N LEU A 84 41.80 2.52 1.74
CA LEU A 84 41.97 1.41 0.79
C LEU A 84 41.63 1.88 -0.63
N GLY A 85 42.54 2.64 -1.27
CA GLY A 85 42.48 2.77 -2.75
C GLY A 85 43.01 4.03 -3.43
N SER A 86 43.58 5.02 -2.75
CA SER A 86 44.11 6.23 -3.43
C SER A 86 45.63 6.37 -3.26
N PRO A 87 46.42 6.42 -4.34
CA PRO A 87 47.86 6.67 -4.24
C PRO A 87 48.14 8.11 -3.81
N SER A 88 49.10 8.26 -2.91
CA SER A 88 49.56 9.52 -2.31
C SER A 88 49.93 10.58 -3.34
N LEU A 89 49.61 11.85 -3.04
CA LEU A 89 50.29 13.13 -3.38
C LEU A 89 49.30 14.22 -2.89
N SER A 90 49.47 14.98 -1.80
CA SER A 90 50.56 15.88 -1.42
C SER A 90 50.27 16.43 0.00
N PRO A 91 51.27 16.77 0.82
CA PRO A 91 51.06 17.40 2.13
C PRO A 91 51.18 18.93 1.98
N ASN A 92 50.07 19.63 1.71
CA ASN A 92 49.87 21.06 1.99
C ASN A 92 48.56 21.56 1.36
N SER A 93 47.43 21.16 1.93
CA SER A 93 46.19 21.92 1.76
C SER A 93 45.88 22.55 3.12
N PRO A 94 45.81 23.88 3.25
CA PRO A 94 45.36 24.49 4.50
C PRO A 94 43.96 23.97 4.78
N SER A 95 43.76 23.37 5.95
CA SER A 95 42.45 23.01 6.46
C SER A 95 41.63 24.29 6.60
N VAL A 96 40.89 24.64 5.56
CA VAL A 96 39.87 25.70 5.62
C VAL A 96 38.81 25.19 6.57
N SER A 97 38.97 25.53 7.85
CA SER A 97 37.89 25.38 8.82
C SER A 97 36.69 26.14 8.22
N PRO A 98 35.52 25.49 8.04
CA PRO A 98 34.38 26.16 7.44
C PRO A 98 34.10 27.42 8.25
N SER A 99 34.19 28.57 7.58
CA SER A 99 33.97 29.88 8.17
C SER A 99 32.60 29.87 8.84
N ARG A 100 32.57 29.75 10.17
CA ARG A 100 31.32 29.76 10.95
C ARG A 100 30.65 31.10 10.71
N LEU A 101 29.60 31.11 9.88
CA LEU A 101 28.82 32.30 9.60
C LEU A 101 28.29 32.85 10.93
N THR A 102 28.55 34.11 11.21
CA THR A 102 28.05 34.79 12.43
C THR A 102 26.56 35.12 12.34
N SER A 103 26.02 35.20 11.13
CA SER A 103 24.62 35.49 10.85
C SER A 103 23.99 34.37 10.00
N PRO A 104 22.72 33.99 10.25
CA PRO A 104 22.03 32.97 9.47
C PRO A 104 21.85 33.42 8.01
N THR A 105 21.97 32.49 7.06
CA THR A 105 21.62 32.79 5.67
C THR A 105 20.11 33.04 5.52
N ARG A 106 19.70 33.63 4.40
CA ARG A 106 18.29 33.92 4.12
C ARG A 106 17.45 32.63 4.11
N GLU A 107 17.97 31.60 3.47
CA GLU A 107 17.37 30.27 3.34
C GLU A 107 17.23 29.61 4.72
N MET A 108 18.21 29.81 5.60
CA MET A 108 18.14 29.31 6.98
C MET A 108 17.05 30.02 7.79
N LEU A 109 16.89 31.35 7.64
CA LEU A 109 15.80 32.08 8.29
C LEU A 109 14.43 31.58 7.81
N GLU A 110 14.31 31.29 6.52
CA GLU A 110 13.10 30.71 5.93
C GLU A 110 12.83 29.29 6.45
N ALA A 111 13.85 28.41 6.47
CA ALA A 111 13.73 27.08 7.04
C ALA A 111 13.30 27.09 8.51
N ARG A 112 13.87 27.97 9.34
CA ARG A 112 13.47 28.10 10.75
C ARG A 112 11.99 28.39 10.91
N ARG A 113 11.44 29.25 10.05
CA ARG A 113 10.01 29.58 10.04
C ARG A 113 9.18 28.36 9.60
N VAL A 114 9.48 27.80 8.43
CA VAL A 114 8.69 26.72 7.84
C VAL A 114 8.78 25.45 8.69
N LEU A 115 9.96 25.08 9.20
CA LEU A 115 10.13 23.90 10.07
C LEU A 115 9.36 24.02 11.39
N ALA A 116 9.24 25.23 11.95
CA ALA A 116 8.40 25.44 13.14
C ALA A 116 6.91 25.21 12.84
N ASP A 117 6.45 25.59 11.65
CA ASP A 117 5.07 25.36 11.20
C ASP A 117 4.85 23.87 10.90
N VAL A 118 5.76 23.22 10.16
CA VAL A 118 5.74 21.78 9.86
C VAL A 118 5.74 20.96 11.14
N THR A 119 6.49 21.34 12.18
CA THR A 119 6.50 20.62 13.46
C THR A 119 5.09 20.57 14.08
N ARG A 120 4.42 21.73 14.16
CA ARG A 120 3.05 21.84 14.71
C ARG A 120 2.03 21.06 13.88
N ASP A 121 2.20 21.09 12.57
CA ASP A 121 1.32 20.45 11.61
C ASP A 121 1.53 18.92 11.56
N ALA A 122 2.75 18.43 11.77
CA ALA A 122 3.06 17.02 11.93
C ALA A 122 2.52 16.45 13.26
N ASP A 123 2.63 17.21 14.35
CA ASP A 123 1.99 16.88 15.64
C ASP A 123 0.48 16.71 15.48
N SER A 124 -0.15 17.68 14.81
CA SER A 124 -1.60 17.67 14.54
C SER A 124 -2.00 16.50 13.65
N LEU A 125 -1.21 16.20 12.60
CA LEU A 125 -1.45 15.06 11.73
C LEU A 125 -1.42 13.73 12.50
N ALA A 126 -0.46 13.54 13.40
CA ALA A 126 -0.34 12.31 14.19
C ALA A 126 -1.58 12.09 15.07
N VAL A 127 -2.10 13.15 15.70
CA VAL A 127 -3.33 13.08 16.51
C VAL A 127 -4.54 12.74 15.64
N LEU A 128 -4.70 13.43 14.50
CA LEU A 128 -5.82 13.21 13.58
C LEU A 128 -5.81 11.79 12.99
N LEU A 129 -4.65 11.28 12.60
CA LEU A 129 -4.53 9.91 12.08
C LEU A 129 -4.80 8.87 13.15
N ASN A 130 -4.43 9.11 14.41
CA ASN A 130 -4.76 8.21 15.51
C ASN A 130 -6.28 8.19 15.81
N GLU A 131 -6.98 9.32 15.61
CA GLU A 131 -8.44 9.37 15.67
C GLU A 131 -9.07 8.61 14.48
N ASP A 132 -8.55 8.84 13.27
CA ASP A 132 -9.01 8.18 12.04
C ASP A 132 -8.70 6.69 12.01
N MET A 133 -7.69 6.21 12.74
CA MET A 133 -7.33 4.79 12.84
C MET A 133 -8.51 3.90 13.26
N ARG A 134 -9.44 4.44 14.06
CA ARG A 134 -10.66 3.72 14.45
C ARG A 134 -11.66 3.54 13.31
N ARG A 135 -11.65 4.45 12.34
CA ARG A 135 -12.58 4.48 11.19
C ARG A 135 -11.95 3.84 9.95
N VAL A 136 -10.65 4.05 9.78
CA VAL A 136 -9.84 3.62 8.65
C VAL A 136 -8.66 2.81 9.19
N PRO A 137 -8.83 1.50 9.40
CA PRO A 137 -7.76 0.67 9.97
C PRO A 137 -6.50 0.66 9.09
N GLY A 138 -6.65 0.93 7.78
CA GLY A 138 -5.56 1.11 6.83
C GLY A 138 -4.61 2.28 7.15
N VAL A 139 -4.95 3.16 8.11
CA VAL A 139 -4.03 4.20 8.63
C VAL A 139 -2.91 3.59 9.48
N ARG A 140 -3.16 2.46 10.16
CA ARG A 140 -2.28 1.89 11.18
C ARG A 140 -0.83 1.64 10.71
N PRO A 141 -0.58 1.08 9.50
CA PRO A 141 0.78 0.86 9.02
C PRO A 141 1.59 2.15 8.85
N TYR A 142 0.92 3.29 8.63
CA TYR A 142 1.58 4.58 8.38
C TYR A 142 1.77 5.42 9.64
N LEU A 143 1.20 5.01 10.78
CA LEU A 143 1.29 5.78 12.02
C LEU A 143 2.76 5.87 12.50
N ASP A 144 3.53 4.78 12.38
CA ASP A 144 4.95 4.78 12.71
C ASP A 144 5.74 5.77 11.82
N ASP A 145 5.49 5.76 10.52
CA ASP A 145 6.12 6.68 9.56
C ASP A 145 5.82 8.14 9.91
N VAL A 146 4.59 8.46 10.31
CA VAL A 146 4.20 9.83 10.75
C VAL A 146 4.89 10.23 12.04
N LEU A 147 5.04 9.31 13.01
CA LEU A 147 5.76 9.59 14.26
C LEU A 147 7.26 9.79 14.01
N ARG A 148 7.87 9.00 13.12
CA ARG A 148 9.25 9.19 12.68
C ARG A 148 9.43 10.53 11.96
N LEU A 149 8.53 10.88 11.05
CA LEU A 149 8.51 12.18 10.38
C LEU A 149 8.47 13.31 11.42
N ARG A 150 7.53 13.24 12.38
CA ARG A 150 7.40 14.21 13.47
C ARG A 150 8.70 14.39 14.25
N ALA A 151 9.33 13.29 14.68
CA ALA A 151 10.61 13.33 15.39
C ALA A 151 11.72 13.96 14.54
N ARG A 152 11.83 13.58 13.27
CA ARG A 152 12.82 14.12 12.32
C ARG A 152 12.66 15.62 12.10
N VAL A 153 11.43 16.09 11.91
CA VAL A 153 11.14 17.53 11.76
C VAL A 153 11.52 18.29 13.02
N ALA A 154 11.21 17.76 14.21
CA ALA A 154 11.57 18.41 15.48
C ALA A 154 13.09 18.54 15.68
N ILE A 155 13.84 17.47 15.38
CA ILE A 155 15.32 17.48 15.40
C ILE A 155 15.86 18.51 14.41
N LEU A 156 15.29 18.56 13.19
CA LEU A 156 15.73 19.46 12.14
C LEU A 156 15.41 20.93 12.48
N ALA A 157 14.26 21.19 13.08
CA ALA A 157 13.88 22.51 13.58
C ALA A 157 14.87 22.99 14.67
N GLU A 158 15.25 22.12 15.59
CA GLU A 158 16.24 22.44 16.63
C GLU A 158 17.65 22.65 16.03
N ARG A 159 18.09 21.80 15.09
CA ARG A 159 19.36 21.99 14.37
C ARG A 159 19.37 23.31 13.61
N SER A 160 18.29 23.65 12.91
CA SER A 160 18.20 24.91 12.15
C SER A 160 18.44 26.15 13.03
N ARG A 161 18.13 26.08 14.34
CA ARG A 161 18.40 27.18 15.29
C ARG A 161 19.87 27.27 15.68
N ARG A 162 20.58 26.14 15.69
CA ARG A 162 22.01 26.05 16.10
C ARG A 162 22.97 26.40 14.97
N PHE A 163 22.61 26.06 13.73
CA PHE A 163 23.43 26.33 12.55
C PHE A 163 22.96 27.61 11.85
N ASN A 164 23.92 28.36 11.30
CA ASN A 164 23.65 29.56 10.51
C ASN A 164 23.72 29.30 9.01
N ASP A 165 24.45 28.28 8.57
CA ASP A 165 24.52 27.87 7.16
C ASP A 165 23.45 26.83 6.84
N HIS A 166 22.65 27.08 5.80
CA HIS A 166 21.60 26.17 5.33
C HIS A 166 22.16 24.88 4.74
N ARG A 167 23.42 24.90 4.27
CA ARG A 167 24.12 23.72 3.73
C ARG A 167 24.30 22.62 4.77
N ASP A 168 24.40 22.98 6.05
CA ASP A 168 24.58 22.03 7.16
C ASP A 168 23.34 21.16 7.44
N ILE A 169 22.16 21.58 6.95
CA ILE A 169 20.88 20.89 7.12
C ILE A 169 20.28 20.40 5.80
N HIS A 170 20.92 20.71 4.67
CA HIS A 170 20.40 20.38 3.33
C HIS A 170 20.20 18.88 3.11
N PRO A 171 21.14 17.98 3.48
CA PRO A 171 20.93 16.53 3.35
C PRO A 171 19.75 16.00 4.18
N ASP A 172 19.54 16.55 5.37
CA ASP A 172 18.43 16.15 6.24
C ASP A 172 17.08 16.62 5.66
N LEU A 173 17.04 17.81 5.05
CA LEU A 173 15.85 18.33 4.38
C LEU A 173 15.49 17.49 3.14
N GLN A 174 16.51 17.03 2.39
CA GLN A 174 16.32 16.12 1.27
C GLN A 174 15.73 14.78 1.69
N GLU A 175 16.26 14.18 2.76
CA GLU A 175 15.73 12.94 3.34
C GLU A 175 14.28 13.14 3.80
N LEU A 176 14.01 14.24 4.51
CA LEU A 176 12.67 14.60 4.98
C LEU A 176 11.67 14.77 3.83
N ASP A 177 12.04 15.46 2.75
CA ASP A 177 11.19 15.66 1.58
C ASP A 177 10.86 14.33 0.89
N ARG A 178 11.85 13.44 0.74
CA ARG A 178 11.65 12.10 0.18
C ARG A 178 10.65 11.29 1.00
N ASP A 179 10.88 11.19 2.31
CA ASP A 179 10.03 10.40 3.20
C ASP A 179 8.61 10.97 3.27
N TRP A 180 8.49 12.30 3.35
CA TRP A 180 7.18 12.97 3.35
C TRP A 180 6.41 12.75 2.06
N ARG A 181 7.04 12.80 0.88
CA ARG A 181 6.36 12.58 -0.40
C ARG A 181 5.78 11.19 -0.50
N LEU A 182 6.55 10.17 -0.11
CA LEU A 182 6.08 8.79 -0.09
C LEU A 182 4.91 8.62 0.88
N LEU A 183 5.04 9.16 2.10
CA LEU A 183 4.00 9.08 3.12
C LEU A 183 2.73 9.83 2.68
N SER A 184 2.87 11.05 2.19
CA SER A 184 1.78 11.87 1.66
C SER A 184 1.04 11.17 0.52
N TYR A 185 1.79 10.54 -0.40
CA TYR A 185 1.22 9.75 -1.48
C TYR A 185 0.40 8.57 -0.94
N ARG A 186 0.96 7.77 -0.03
CA ARG A 186 0.27 6.64 0.62
C ARG A 186 -0.98 7.08 1.38
N LEU A 187 -0.88 8.15 2.16
CA LEU A 187 -2.02 8.71 2.90
C LEU A 187 -3.10 9.27 1.96
N ALA A 188 -2.72 9.84 0.82
CA ALA A 188 -3.67 10.33 -0.17
C ALA A 188 -4.42 9.20 -0.90
N GLN A 189 -3.88 7.98 -0.90
CA GLN A 189 -4.58 6.80 -1.42
C GLN A 189 -5.61 6.25 -0.42
N LEU A 190 -5.47 6.55 0.87
CA LEU A 190 -6.41 6.09 1.88
C LEU A 190 -7.78 6.76 1.69
N ARG A 191 -8.80 5.92 1.57
CA ARG A 191 -10.20 6.36 1.52
C ARG A 191 -10.77 6.47 2.94
N GLY A 192 -11.75 7.35 3.11
CA GLY A 192 -12.48 7.51 4.38
C GLY A 192 -11.77 8.35 5.45
N LEU A 193 -10.60 8.94 5.14
CA LEU A 193 -9.95 9.91 6.04
C LEU A 193 -10.86 11.12 6.29
N ASP A 194 -10.82 11.66 7.51
CA ASP A 194 -11.58 12.86 7.83
C ASP A 194 -11.09 14.06 7.02
N THR A 195 -12.00 14.97 6.69
CA THR A 195 -11.67 16.19 5.92
C THR A 195 -10.58 17.02 6.61
N ARG A 196 -10.50 17.00 7.95
CA ARG A 196 -9.44 17.67 8.71
C ARG A 196 -8.08 17.04 8.45
N THR A 197 -8.00 15.71 8.47
CA THR A 197 -6.78 14.94 8.17
C THR A 197 -6.30 15.23 6.74
N ILE A 198 -7.22 15.20 5.76
CA ILE A 198 -6.90 15.51 4.37
C ILE A 198 -6.37 16.95 4.24
N THR A 199 -7.02 17.92 4.89
CA THR A 199 -6.56 19.32 4.91
C THR A 199 -5.16 19.44 5.52
N GLN A 200 -4.88 18.67 6.58
CA GLN A 200 -3.59 18.67 7.26
C GLN A 200 -2.47 18.11 6.37
N ILE A 201 -2.74 17.02 5.64
CA ILE A 201 -1.82 16.47 4.63
C ILE A 201 -1.55 17.51 3.53
N GLN A 202 -2.58 18.23 3.06
CA GLN A 202 -2.42 19.27 2.04
C GLN A 202 -1.59 20.47 2.51
N ARG A 203 -1.71 20.86 3.78
CA ARG A 203 -0.87 21.90 4.39
C ARG A 203 0.61 21.49 4.43
N LEU A 204 0.90 20.29 4.93
CA LEU A 204 2.26 19.76 4.94
C LEU A 204 2.84 19.62 3.52
N ASN A 205 2.03 19.23 2.53
CA ASN A 205 2.42 19.25 1.11
C ASN A 205 2.77 20.65 0.59
N THR A 206 2.15 21.70 1.14
CA THR A 206 2.45 23.08 0.78
C THR A 206 3.80 23.49 1.37
N PHE A 207 4.06 23.16 2.64
CA PHE A 207 5.36 23.41 3.27
C PHE A 207 6.50 22.64 2.61
N ALA A 208 6.28 21.38 2.23
CA ALA A 208 7.28 20.61 1.48
C ALA A 208 7.64 21.29 0.15
N LYS A 209 6.64 21.83 -0.58
CA LYS A 209 6.89 22.61 -1.81
C LYS A 209 7.63 23.93 -1.53
N GLU A 210 7.32 24.60 -0.42
CA GLU A 210 8.02 25.82 -0.02
C GLU A 210 9.50 25.53 0.32
N LEU A 211 9.76 24.54 1.18
CA LEU A 211 11.12 24.09 1.50
C LEU A 211 11.86 23.63 0.24
N GLY A 212 11.21 22.85 -0.62
CA GLY A 212 11.82 22.39 -1.86
C GLY A 212 12.22 23.52 -2.80
N ARG A 213 11.41 24.58 -2.88
CA ARG A 213 11.76 25.80 -3.66
C ARG A 213 12.90 26.60 -3.03
N ALA A 214 12.87 26.77 -1.71
CA ALA A 214 13.88 27.56 -0.99
C ALA A 214 15.27 26.89 -0.97
N PHE A 215 15.31 25.56 -1.03
CA PHE A 215 16.54 24.75 -0.94
C PHE A 215 16.92 24.07 -2.26
N GLU A 216 16.20 24.37 -3.35
CA GLU A 216 16.40 23.76 -4.67
C GLU A 216 16.41 22.21 -4.60
N ILE A 217 15.48 21.65 -3.82
CA ILE A 217 15.34 20.20 -3.67
C ILE A 217 14.47 19.66 -4.80
N ASP A 218 15.11 19.01 -5.76
CA ASP A 218 14.45 18.26 -6.83
C ASP A 218 13.77 16.99 -6.30
N ILE A 219 12.83 16.46 -7.10
CA ILE A 219 12.13 15.20 -6.78
C ILE A 219 13.15 14.06 -6.69
N GLN A 220 13.30 13.51 -5.48
CA GLN A 220 14.19 12.39 -5.25
C GLN A 220 13.47 11.07 -5.52
N LEU A 221 14.01 10.29 -6.45
CA LEU A 221 13.62 8.91 -6.69
C LEU A 221 14.54 7.99 -5.90
N ASP A 222 13.97 6.99 -5.23
CA ASP A 222 14.75 5.85 -4.73
C ASP A 222 15.15 4.98 -5.93
N ARG A 223 16.27 5.35 -6.54
CA ARG A 223 16.76 4.73 -7.77
C ARG A 223 17.14 3.28 -7.56
N GLN A 224 17.68 2.93 -6.40
CA GLN A 224 18.09 1.56 -6.12
C GLN A 224 16.85 0.65 -6.05
N GLU A 225 15.84 1.07 -5.31
CA GLU A 225 14.60 0.30 -5.21
C GLU A 225 13.85 0.28 -6.54
N LEU A 226 13.82 1.40 -7.27
CA LEU A 226 13.20 1.47 -8.60
C LEU A 226 13.92 0.58 -9.62
N LEU A 227 15.25 0.50 -9.59
CA LEU A 227 16.02 -0.43 -10.41
C LEU A 227 15.68 -1.88 -10.07
N ARG A 228 15.61 -2.20 -8.77
CA ARG A 228 15.25 -3.54 -8.31
C ARG A 228 13.85 -3.94 -8.80
N LYS A 229 12.87 -3.04 -8.69
CA LYS A 229 11.49 -3.29 -9.13
C LYS A 229 11.36 -3.36 -10.65
N THR A 230 12.06 -2.53 -11.42
CA THR A 230 12.04 -2.59 -12.90
C THR A 230 12.76 -3.83 -13.45
N ALA A 231 13.79 -4.31 -12.76
CA ALA A 231 14.41 -5.61 -13.05
C ALA A 231 13.45 -6.78 -12.75
N ALA A 232 12.76 -6.76 -11.60
CA ALA A 232 11.73 -7.75 -11.25
C ALA A 232 10.59 -7.75 -12.28
N LEU A 233 10.14 -6.57 -12.72
CA LEU A 233 9.12 -6.42 -13.75
C LEU A 233 9.53 -7.13 -15.06
N SER A 234 10.78 -6.93 -15.49
CA SER A 234 11.30 -7.56 -16.70
C SER A 234 11.36 -9.09 -16.56
N ALA A 235 11.77 -9.59 -15.39
CA ALA A 235 11.81 -11.02 -15.10
C ALA A 235 10.41 -11.66 -15.07
N ASP A 236 9.43 -10.99 -14.45
CA ASP A 236 8.05 -11.48 -14.40
C ASP A 236 7.38 -11.47 -15.77
N LEU A 237 7.68 -10.47 -16.62
CA LEU A 237 7.24 -10.46 -18.02
C LEU A 237 7.86 -11.61 -18.81
N HIS A 238 9.15 -11.88 -18.62
CA HIS A 238 9.82 -13.01 -19.26
C HIS A 238 9.18 -14.35 -18.87
N ASN A 239 8.96 -14.57 -17.57
CA ASN A 239 8.26 -15.76 -17.07
C ASN A 239 6.84 -15.88 -17.65
N LEU A 240 6.11 -14.77 -17.77
CA LEU A 240 4.79 -14.76 -18.41
C LEU A 240 4.87 -15.15 -19.90
N MET A 241 5.96 -14.82 -20.60
CA MET A 241 6.15 -15.24 -21.99
C MET A 241 6.38 -16.74 -22.10
N ASP A 242 7.18 -17.30 -21.21
CA ASP A 242 7.39 -18.75 -21.12
C ASP A 242 6.05 -19.46 -20.81
N ASP A 243 5.26 -18.91 -19.88
CA ASP A 243 3.93 -19.42 -19.56
C ASP A 243 3.02 -19.38 -20.81
N ILE A 244 3.04 -18.31 -21.63
CA ILE A 244 2.26 -18.24 -22.89
C ILE A 244 2.76 -19.28 -23.91
N GLU A 245 4.06 -19.50 -24.02
CA GLU A 245 4.66 -20.46 -24.95
C GLU A 245 4.25 -21.90 -24.61
N ILE A 246 4.14 -22.21 -23.32
CA ILE A 246 3.79 -23.54 -22.81
C ILE A 246 2.28 -23.77 -22.83
N GLU A 247 1.51 -22.80 -22.33
CA GLU A 247 0.09 -23.00 -21.97
C GLU A 247 -0.88 -22.70 -23.12
N VAL A 248 -0.49 -21.84 -24.06
CA VAL A 248 -1.37 -21.50 -25.20
C VAL A 248 -1.12 -22.50 -26.33
N PRO A 249 -2.16 -23.13 -26.91
CA PRO A 249 -1.98 -24.02 -28.04
C PRO A 249 -1.30 -23.32 -29.22
N ARG A 250 -0.38 -24.02 -29.89
CA ARG A 250 0.32 -23.54 -31.08
C ARG A 250 -0.67 -23.07 -32.15
N SER A 251 -0.78 -21.76 -32.27
CA SER A 251 -1.76 -21.07 -33.11
C SER A 251 -1.21 -19.70 -33.53
N GLN A 252 -1.83 -19.07 -34.53
CA GLN A 252 -1.45 -17.70 -34.92
C GLN A 252 -1.60 -16.73 -33.74
N GLN A 253 -2.63 -16.91 -32.92
CA GLN A 253 -2.86 -16.12 -31.71
C GLN A 253 -1.70 -16.22 -30.73
N GLN A 254 -1.14 -17.42 -30.51
CA GLN A 254 0.03 -17.59 -29.66
C GLN A 254 1.23 -16.80 -30.19
N ILE A 255 1.50 -16.90 -31.49
CA ILE A 255 2.63 -16.21 -32.14
C ILE A 255 2.47 -14.68 -31.97
N ASP A 256 1.26 -14.16 -32.20
CA ASP A 256 0.98 -12.73 -32.06
C ASP A 256 1.13 -12.26 -30.61
N LEU A 257 0.66 -13.07 -29.63
CA LEU A 257 0.83 -12.78 -28.21
C LEU A 257 2.30 -12.76 -27.81
N LEU A 258 3.09 -13.75 -28.22
CA LEU A 258 4.53 -13.80 -27.92
C LEU A 258 5.29 -12.63 -28.54
N LEU A 259 4.95 -12.23 -29.77
CA LEU A 259 5.61 -11.10 -30.43
C LEU A 259 5.29 -9.77 -29.75
N ARG A 260 4.03 -9.54 -29.37
CA ARG A 260 3.62 -8.37 -28.57
C ARG A 260 4.27 -8.39 -27.19
N GLY A 261 4.28 -9.53 -26.52
CA GLY A 261 4.83 -9.66 -25.18
C GLY A 261 6.34 -9.43 -25.12
N ARG A 262 7.11 -9.91 -26.12
CA ARG A 262 8.54 -9.56 -26.27
C ARG A 262 8.76 -8.05 -26.46
N ARG A 263 7.88 -7.37 -27.19
CA ARG A 263 7.95 -5.91 -27.32
C ARG A 263 7.71 -5.21 -25.98
N ILE A 264 6.77 -5.70 -25.18
CA ILE A 264 6.48 -5.16 -23.84
C ILE A 264 7.67 -5.41 -22.89
N GLU A 265 8.27 -6.60 -22.93
CA GLU A 265 9.48 -6.91 -22.17
C GLU A 265 10.64 -5.97 -22.55
N GLN A 266 10.84 -5.70 -23.84
CA GLN A 266 11.82 -4.71 -24.29
C GLN A 266 11.54 -3.30 -23.75
N GLN A 267 10.27 -2.89 -23.70
CA GLN A 267 9.88 -1.61 -23.09
C GLN A 267 10.18 -1.57 -21.58
N ALA A 268 9.89 -2.65 -20.85
CA ALA A 268 10.24 -2.74 -19.43
C ALA A 268 11.76 -2.63 -19.19
N ARG A 269 12.57 -3.27 -20.05
CA ARG A 269 14.04 -3.12 -20.01
C ARG A 269 14.49 -1.69 -20.34
N GLN A 270 13.82 -1.00 -21.26
CA GLN A 270 14.11 0.40 -21.56
C GLN A 270 13.84 1.31 -20.35
N VAL A 271 12.76 1.05 -19.61
CA VAL A 271 12.50 1.74 -18.33
C VAL A 271 13.64 1.48 -17.35
N ALA A 272 14.06 0.23 -17.15
CA ALA A 272 15.17 -0.11 -16.25
C ALA A 272 16.48 0.60 -16.63
N ASN A 273 16.82 0.63 -17.92
CA ASN A 273 18.00 1.34 -18.42
C ASN A 273 17.91 2.84 -18.19
N THR A 274 16.74 3.45 -18.40
CA THR A 274 16.51 4.88 -18.15
C THR A 274 16.72 5.24 -16.68
N VAL A 275 16.31 4.36 -15.76
CA VAL A 275 16.55 4.55 -14.32
C VAL A 275 18.05 4.41 -14.00
N ALA A 276 18.76 3.47 -14.66
CA ALA A 276 20.19 3.24 -14.45
C ALA A 276 21.05 4.40 -14.96
N ASP A 277 20.71 4.94 -16.14
CA ASP A 277 21.42 6.03 -16.83
C ASP A 277 21.21 7.41 -16.17
N THR A 278 20.68 7.43 -14.96
CA THR A 278 20.48 8.65 -14.18
C THR A 278 19.47 9.61 -14.80
N GLY A 279 18.45 9.08 -15.48
CA GLY A 279 17.37 9.87 -16.06
C GLY A 279 16.72 10.82 -15.04
N ASP A 280 16.28 11.98 -15.51
CA ASP A 280 15.44 12.86 -14.72
C ASP A 280 14.07 12.20 -14.44
N TYR A 281 13.39 12.66 -13.40
CA TYR A 281 12.10 12.12 -13.01
C TYR A 281 11.08 12.08 -14.16
N GLN A 282 11.09 13.11 -15.02
CA GLN A 282 10.15 13.22 -16.14
C GLN A 282 10.43 12.19 -17.23
N THR A 283 11.69 11.94 -17.57
CA THR A 283 12.05 10.92 -18.57
C THR A 283 11.71 9.52 -18.06
N VAL A 284 12.04 9.21 -16.81
CA VAL A 284 11.68 7.91 -16.19
C VAL A 284 10.17 7.71 -16.20
N THR A 285 9.41 8.72 -15.76
CA THR A 285 7.94 8.69 -15.74
C THR A 285 7.36 8.55 -17.14
N GLY A 286 7.91 9.25 -18.13
CA GLY A 286 7.48 9.18 -19.53
C GLY A 286 7.65 7.79 -20.11
N GLN A 287 8.84 7.19 -19.95
CA GLN A 287 9.12 5.83 -20.40
C GLN A 287 8.23 4.80 -19.70
N TYR A 288 8.01 4.96 -18.39
CA TYR A 288 7.14 4.06 -17.66
C TYR A 288 5.69 4.13 -18.16
N ARG A 289 5.16 5.33 -18.43
CA ARG A 289 3.81 5.47 -19.02
C ARG A 289 3.69 4.84 -20.40
N GLU A 290 4.74 4.89 -21.21
CA GLU A 290 4.78 4.20 -22.50
C GLU A 290 4.70 2.68 -22.35
N PHE A 291 5.41 2.11 -21.36
CA PHE A 291 5.25 0.71 -20.98
C PHE A 291 3.80 0.39 -20.58
N GLN A 292 3.19 1.20 -19.71
CA GLN A 292 1.82 0.96 -19.26
C GLN A 292 0.80 0.95 -20.41
N ARG A 293 0.97 1.86 -21.37
CA ARG A 293 0.11 1.97 -22.55
C ARG A 293 0.07 0.69 -23.37
N VAL A 294 1.17 -0.05 -23.43
CA VAL A 294 1.24 -1.33 -24.15
C VAL A 294 0.92 -2.53 -23.25
N TRP A 295 1.20 -2.44 -21.95
CA TRP A 295 0.95 -3.51 -20.99
C TRP A 295 -0.53 -3.74 -20.72
N TYR A 296 -1.32 -2.69 -20.43
CA TYR A 296 -2.70 -2.90 -20.01
C TYR A 296 -3.59 -3.55 -21.08
N PRO A 297 -3.56 -3.13 -22.37
CA PRO A 297 -4.31 -3.84 -23.41
C PRO A 297 -3.86 -5.29 -23.56
N PHE A 298 -2.55 -5.54 -23.45
CA PHE A 298 -2.01 -6.89 -23.53
C PHE A 298 -2.50 -7.78 -22.38
N ALA A 299 -2.47 -7.28 -21.14
CA ALA A 299 -3.00 -7.99 -19.99
C ALA A 299 -4.50 -8.26 -20.12
N THR A 300 -5.27 -7.33 -20.69
CA THR A 300 -6.70 -7.52 -20.98
C THR A 300 -6.93 -8.63 -22.01
N ASP A 301 -6.12 -8.70 -23.07
CA ASP A 301 -6.23 -9.74 -24.10
C ASP A 301 -5.88 -11.16 -23.60
N LEU A 302 -5.13 -11.27 -22.50
CA LEU A 302 -4.84 -12.57 -21.88
C LEU A 302 -6.01 -13.11 -21.05
N ARG A 303 -6.90 -12.24 -20.56
CA ARG A 303 -8.02 -12.63 -19.67
C ARG A 303 -8.97 -13.66 -20.30
N PRO A 304 -9.40 -13.55 -21.57
CA PRO A 304 -10.32 -14.51 -22.19
C PRO A 304 -9.75 -15.92 -22.33
N LEU A 305 -8.42 -16.09 -22.23
CA LEU A 305 -7.78 -17.42 -22.31
C LEU A 305 -8.13 -18.30 -21.10
N ASN A 306 -8.57 -17.70 -19.99
CA ASN A 306 -8.97 -18.40 -18.75
C ASN A 306 -7.94 -19.44 -18.29
N ASN A 307 -6.64 -19.12 -18.41
CA ASN A 307 -5.55 -19.98 -17.97
C ASN A 307 -4.94 -19.46 -16.67
N ARG A 308 -5.00 -20.30 -15.63
CA ARG A 308 -4.55 -19.97 -14.27
C ARG A 308 -3.07 -19.56 -14.18
N TYR A 309 -2.19 -20.14 -15.00
CA TYR A 309 -0.77 -19.79 -14.99
C TYR A 309 -0.55 -18.39 -15.56
N LEU A 310 -1.24 -18.06 -16.65
CA LEU A 310 -1.23 -16.71 -17.23
C LEU A 310 -1.78 -15.68 -16.26
N GLU A 311 -2.88 -15.99 -15.57
CA GLU A 311 -3.46 -15.11 -14.55
C GLU A 311 -2.49 -14.83 -13.40
N ARG A 312 -1.75 -15.85 -12.96
CA ARG A 312 -0.68 -15.69 -11.96
C ARG A 312 0.45 -14.80 -12.48
N GLY A 313 0.89 -15.00 -13.72
CA GLY A 313 1.91 -14.15 -14.34
C GLY A 313 1.46 -12.69 -14.44
N VAL A 314 0.24 -12.44 -14.95
CA VAL A 314 -0.35 -11.09 -15.01
C VAL A 314 -0.49 -10.46 -13.64
N ARG A 315 -0.85 -11.23 -12.60
CA ARG A 315 -0.94 -10.75 -11.22
C ARG A 315 0.42 -10.28 -10.70
N ARG A 316 1.48 -11.09 -10.84
CA ARG A 316 2.85 -10.73 -10.43
C ARG A 316 3.32 -9.44 -11.09
N VAL A 317 3.13 -9.33 -12.41
CA VAL A 317 3.47 -8.10 -13.15
C VAL A 317 2.71 -6.89 -12.60
N ASN A 318 1.42 -7.04 -12.32
CA ASN A 318 0.60 -5.95 -11.76
C ASN A 318 0.98 -5.56 -10.32
N GLU A 319 1.47 -6.51 -9.51
CA GLU A 319 1.97 -6.23 -8.14
C GLU A 319 3.27 -5.41 -8.19
N VAL A 320 4.17 -5.76 -9.10
CA VAL A 320 5.41 -5.00 -9.33
C VAL A 320 5.10 -3.63 -9.95
N ASP A 321 4.18 -3.57 -10.91
CA ASP A 321 3.67 -2.32 -11.49
C ASP A 321 3.09 -1.38 -10.42
N GLY A 322 2.30 -1.91 -9.48
CA GLY A 322 1.80 -1.14 -8.33
C GLY A 322 2.93 -0.58 -7.46
N SER A 323 3.98 -1.39 -7.19
CA SER A 323 5.17 -0.92 -6.46
C SER A 323 5.90 0.20 -7.21
N ILE A 324 6.00 0.11 -8.53
CA ILE A 324 6.69 1.13 -9.35
C ILE A 324 5.88 2.44 -9.37
N HIS A 325 4.55 2.38 -9.48
CA HIS A 325 3.71 3.58 -9.36
C HIS A 325 3.95 4.34 -8.08
N GLU A 326 4.06 3.62 -6.96
CA GLU A 326 4.29 4.20 -5.66
C GLU A 326 5.65 4.90 -5.58
N LEU A 327 6.71 4.26 -6.06
CA LEU A 327 8.06 4.83 -6.12
C LEU A 327 8.14 6.05 -7.05
N LEU A 328 7.32 6.09 -8.09
CA LEU A 328 7.21 7.21 -9.02
C LEU A 328 6.17 8.24 -8.59
N TYR A 329 5.50 8.07 -7.45
CA TYR A 329 4.45 8.97 -6.95
C TYR A 329 3.32 9.20 -7.97
N LEU A 330 3.03 8.20 -8.82
CA LEU A 330 2.01 8.30 -9.86
C LEU A 330 0.63 7.97 -9.28
N PRO A 331 -0.39 8.83 -9.46
CA PRO A 331 -1.72 8.56 -8.94
C PRO A 331 -2.26 7.26 -9.55
N GLN A 332 -2.47 6.25 -8.70
CA GLN A 332 -3.04 4.99 -9.15
C GLN A 332 -4.54 5.20 -9.40
N GLN A 333 -4.95 5.04 -10.65
CA GLN A 333 -6.35 5.09 -11.02
C GLN A 333 -6.99 3.72 -10.81
N MET A 334 -8.22 3.71 -10.30
CA MET A 334 -9.00 2.49 -10.16
C MET A 334 -9.34 1.97 -11.56
N ASP A 335 -8.71 0.86 -11.96
CA ASP A 335 -9.01 0.19 -13.22
C ASP A 335 -10.33 -0.58 -13.09
N ARG A 336 -11.40 0.02 -13.63
CA ARG A 336 -12.72 -0.58 -13.60
C ARG A 336 -12.83 -1.85 -14.42
N GLU A 337 -12.09 -1.98 -15.52
CA GLU A 337 -12.09 -3.21 -16.31
C GLU A 337 -11.45 -4.35 -15.51
N LYS A 338 -10.38 -4.05 -14.76
CA LYS A 338 -9.78 -4.99 -13.82
C LYS A 338 -10.76 -5.40 -12.72
N LEU A 339 -11.56 -4.48 -12.17
CA LEU A 339 -12.59 -4.83 -11.18
C LEU A 339 -13.69 -5.72 -11.75
N VAL A 340 -14.18 -5.43 -12.96
CA VAL A 340 -15.16 -6.28 -13.65
C VAL A 340 -14.60 -7.69 -13.86
N TYR A 341 -13.34 -7.79 -14.25
CA TYR A 341 -12.68 -9.08 -14.42
C TYR A 341 -12.51 -9.82 -13.08
N LEU A 342 -11.94 -9.18 -12.06
CA LEU A 342 -11.70 -9.80 -10.76
C LEU A 342 -13.00 -10.23 -10.05
N SER A 343 -14.08 -9.46 -10.18
CA SER A 343 -15.41 -9.86 -9.69
C SER A 343 -15.95 -11.09 -10.41
N GLY A 344 -15.76 -11.17 -11.74
CA GLY A 344 -16.12 -12.35 -12.52
C GLY A 344 -15.30 -13.60 -12.17
N VAL A 345 -14.00 -13.44 -11.90
CA VAL A 345 -13.13 -14.54 -11.43
C VAL A 345 -13.56 -15.00 -10.03
N LEU A 346 -13.85 -14.06 -9.12
CA LEU A 346 -14.35 -14.38 -7.77
C LEU A 346 -15.65 -15.21 -7.86
N GLN A 347 -16.62 -14.76 -8.66
CA GLN A 347 -17.88 -15.49 -8.82
C GLN A 347 -17.65 -16.92 -9.33
N ARG A 348 -16.77 -17.09 -10.33
CA ARG A 348 -16.43 -18.40 -10.88
C ARG A 348 -15.79 -19.32 -9.85
N ASP A 349 -14.87 -18.81 -9.04
CA ASP A 349 -14.22 -19.61 -8.00
C ASP A 349 -15.22 -20.03 -6.91
N VAL A 350 -16.20 -19.19 -6.61
CA VAL A 350 -17.32 -19.52 -5.73
C VAL A 350 -18.18 -20.64 -6.34
N ASP A 351 -18.53 -20.55 -7.63
CA ASP A 351 -19.26 -21.60 -8.34
C ASP A 351 -18.49 -22.94 -8.32
N ASP A 352 -17.19 -22.89 -8.64
CA ASP A 352 -16.28 -24.04 -8.63
C ASP A 352 -16.16 -24.67 -7.24
N PHE A 353 -16.17 -23.85 -6.17
CA PHE A 353 -16.17 -24.35 -4.81
C PHE A 353 -17.41 -25.21 -4.53
N PHE A 354 -18.60 -24.75 -4.92
CA PHE A 354 -19.84 -25.51 -4.70
C PHE A 354 -19.89 -26.81 -5.52
N VAL A 355 -19.28 -26.84 -6.70
CA VAL A 355 -19.12 -28.08 -7.47
C VAL A 355 -18.21 -29.09 -6.75
N ARG A 356 -17.13 -28.61 -6.11
CA ARG A 356 -16.11 -29.45 -5.45
C ARG A 356 -16.43 -29.79 -3.99
N ALA A 357 -17.35 -29.08 -3.37
CA ALA A 357 -17.83 -29.29 -2.00
C ALA A 357 -19.28 -29.77 -1.99
N PRO A 358 -19.58 -30.99 -2.48
CA PRO A 358 -20.96 -31.48 -2.52
C PRO A 358 -21.55 -31.62 -1.11
N LEU A 359 -22.89 -31.56 -1.02
CA LEU A 359 -23.69 -31.70 0.21
C LEU A 359 -23.24 -32.85 1.12
N LYS A 360 -22.80 -33.97 0.54
CA LYS A 360 -22.29 -35.13 1.31
C LYS A 360 -21.07 -34.80 2.19
N LEU A 361 -20.20 -33.89 1.74
CA LEU A 361 -19.06 -33.42 2.53
C LEU A 361 -19.50 -32.41 3.59
N MET A 362 -20.52 -31.61 3.28
CA MET A 362 -21.06 -30.58 4.15
C MET A 362 -21.80 -31.15 5.37
N ILE A 363 -22.48 -32.28 5.23
CA ILE A 363 -23.20 -32.95 6.34
C ILE A 363 -22.27 -33.35 7.49
N ASN A 364 -20.99 -33.59 7.22
CA ASN A 364 -20.02 -34.01 8.23
C ASN A 364 -19.32 -32.84 8.94
N LEU A 365 -19.68 -31.59 8.62
CA LEU A 365 -19.12 -30.41 9.28
C LEU A 365 -19.79 -30.23 10.65
N PRO A 366 -19.05 -29.79 11.69
CA PRO A 366 -19.62 -29.61 13.04
C PRO A 366 -20.69 -28.52 13.12
N ASN A 367 -20.70 -27.60 12.16
CA ASN A 367 -21.69 -26.52 12.07
C ASN A 367 -22.65 -26.72 10.90
N SER A 368 -23.10 -27.96 10.64
CA SER A 368 -23.96 -28.34 9.51
C SER A 368 -25.18 -27.43 9.33
N ASP A 369 -25.77 -26.98 10.43
CA ASP A 369 -27.00 -26.19 10.45
C ASP A 369 -26.80 -24.77 9.88
N ARG A 370 -25.57 -24.26 9.87
CA ARG A 370 -25.21 -22.92 9.35
C ARG A 370 -24.65 -22.96 7.93
N VAL A 371 -24.33 -24.15 7.41
CA VAL A 371 -23.63 -24.29 6.12
C VAL A 371 -24.41 -23.66 4.98
N LEU A 372 -25.70 -23.98 4.86
CA LEU A 372 -26.53 -23.49 3.76
C LEU A 372 -26.80 -21.99 3.86
N SER A 373 -27.11 -21.48 5.05
CA SER A 373 -27.38 -20.04 5.24
C SER A 373 -26.15 -19.19 4.94
N THR A 374 -24.97 -19.60 5.41
CA THR A 374 -23.72 -18.87 5.17
C THR A 374 -23.26 -18.99 3.71
N ALA A 375 -23.50 -20.12 3.07
CA ALA A 375 -23.24 -20.30 1.65
C ALA A 375 -24.09 -19.38 0.77
N ASP A 376 -25.40 -19.35 1.03
CA ASP A 376 -26.36 -18.53 0.27
C ASP A 376 -26.09 -17.03 0.45
N GLU A 377 -25.81 -16.60 1.69
CA GLU A 377 -25.42 -15.22 1.98
C GLU A 377 -24.15 -14.80 1.23
N PHE A 378 -23.08 -15.60 1.31
CA PHE A 378 -21.82 -15.28 0.64
C PHE A 378 -21.97 -15.26 -0.89
N TYR A 379 -22.70 -16.22 -1.46
CA TYR A 379 -22.99 -16.25 -2.89
C TYR A 379 -23.76 -15.00 -3.35
N GLY A 380 -24.84 -14.65 -2.65
CA GLY A 380 -25.65 -13.49 -2.98
C GLY A 380 -24.89 -12.17 -2.86
N VAL A 381 -23.97 -12.06 -1.90
CA VAL A 381 -23.08 -10.90 -1.75
C VAL A 381 -22.09 -10.80 -2.92
N CYS A 382 -21.49 -11.91 -3.36
CA CYS A 382 -20.61 -11.95 -4.54
C CYS A 382 -21.36 -11.56 -5.84
N GLU A 383 -22.59 -12.06 -6.00
CA GLU A 383 -23.43 -11.72 -7.15
C GLU A 383 -23.78 -10.22 -7.16
N ASN A 384 -24.24 -9.69 -6.02
CA ASN A 384 -24.56 -8.27 -5.87
C ASN A 384 -23.34 -7.38 -6.16
N PHE A 385 -22.15 -7.73 -5.65
CA PHE A 385 -20.94 -6.97 -5.95
C PHE A 385 -20.61 -6.96 -7.44
N THR A 386 -20.68 -8.13 -8.09
CA THR A 386 -20.46 -8.26 -9.54
C THR A 386 -21.41 -7.38 -10.33
N ASP A 387 -22.68 -7.30 -9.92
CA ASP A 387 -23.69 -6.44 -10.50
C ASP A 387 -23.40 -4.95 -10.33
N VAL A 388 -23.04 -4.52 -9.12
CA VAL A 388 -22.67 -3.14 -8.79
C VAL A 388 -21.48 -2.67 -9.65
N VAL A 389 -20.45 -3.51 -9.78
CA VAL A 389 -19.27 -3.22 -10.60
C VAL A 389 -19.60 -3.14 -12.09
N LYS A 390 -20.44 -4.06 -12.60
CA LYS A 390 -20.87 -4.08 -14.01
C LYS A 390 -21.72 -2.85 -14.36
N ARG A 391 -22.69 -2.50 -13.52
CA ARG A 391 -23.56 -1.33 -13.71
C ARG A 391 -22.79 -0.02 -13.67
N GLY A 392 -21.68 0.01 -12.95
CA GLY A 392 -20.86 1.21 -12.85
C GLY A 392 -21.36 2.22 -11.88
N GLU A 393 -21.86 1.70 -10.77
CA GLU A 393 -22.19 2.49 -9.61
C GLU A 393 -20.99 3.32 -9.16
N ASN A 394 -21.25 4.31 -8.29
CA ASN A 394 -20.21 5.13 -7.70
C ASN A 394 -19.17 4.25 -6.98
N THR A 395 -17.89 4.63 -7.07
CA THR A 395 -16.78 4.09 -6.27
C THR A 395 -17.16 3.80 -4.82
N GLN A 396 -17.89 4.70 -4.15
CA GLN A 396 -18.32 4.47 -2.76
C GLN A 396 -19.24 3.25 -2.64
N GLN A 397 -20.22 3.09 -3.53
CA GLN A 397 -21.13 1.94 -3.52
C GLN A 397 -20.39 0.64 -3.84
N ILE A 398 -19.38 0.68 -4.71
CA ILE A 398 -18.51 -0.47 -4.99
C ILE A 398 -17.73 -0.87 -3.73
N ILE A 399 -17.17 0.10 -3.00
CA ILE A 399 -16.45 -0.13 -1.75
C ILE A 399 -17.38 -0.69 -0.67
N ASP A 400 -18.57 -0.11 -0.51
CA ASP A 400 -19.57 -0.60 0.45
C ASP A 400 -19.96 -2.04 0.10
N ALA A 401 -20.19 -2.36 -1.18
CA ALA A 401 -20.45 -3.71 -1.66
C ALA A 401 -19.27 -4.68 -1.38
N TYR A 402 -18.03 -4.21 -1.47
CA TYR A 402 -16.85 -4.99 -1.14
C TYR A 402 -16.76 -5.31 0.35
N HIS A 403 -17.10 -4.38 1.25
CA HIS A 403 -17.09 -4.65 2.69
C HIS A 403 -18.06 -5.78 3.08
N TYR A 404 -19.22 -5.87 2.43
CA TYR A 404 -20.11 -7.02 2.61
C TYR A 404 -19.44 -8.34 2.18
N ILE A 405 -18.62 -8.36 1.12
CA ILE A 405 -17.84 -9.54 0.74
C ILE A 405 -16.87 -9.91 1.87
N GLU A 406 -16.11 -8.94 2.39
CA GLU A 406 -15.15 -9.21 3.47
C GLU A 406 -15.81 -9.80 4.72
N ASP A 407 -16.96 -9.24 5.12
CA ASP A 407 -17.71 -9.70 6.29
C ASP A 407 -18.30 -11.09 6.10
N SER A 408 -18.98 -11.33 4.97
CA SER A 408 -19.56 -12.64 4.64
C SER A 408 -18.49 -13.72 4.42
N TRP A 409 -17.34 -13.36 3.86
CA TRP A 409 -16.19 -14.26 3.67
C TRP A 409 -15.65 -14.82 4.99
N ARG A 410 -15.63 -14.03 6.06
CA ARG A 410 -15.14 -14.49 7.38
C ARG A 410 -16.03 -15.61 7.91
N SER A 411 -17.34 -15.42 7.83
CA SER A 411 -18.32 -16.44 8.21
C SER A 411 -18.18 -17.68 7.33
N PHE A 412 -18.11 -17.49 6.01
CA PHE A 412 -17.99 -18.56 5.03
C PHE A 412 -16.71 -19.39 5.25
N SER A 413 -15.55 -18.75 5.22
CA SER A 413 -14.26 -19.42 5.43
C SER A 413 -14.18 -20.10 6.79
N GLY A 414 -14.75 -19.51 7.85
CA GLY A 414 -14.81 -20.12 9.18
C GLY A 414 -15.57 -21.45 9.20
N VAL A 415 -16.71 -21.52 8.51
CA VAL A 415 -17.53 -22.74 8.43
C VAL A 415 -16.87 -23.81 7.56
N PHE A 416 -16.26 -23.43 6.43
CA PHE A 416 -15.75 -24.37 5.44
C PHE A 416 -14.27 -24.76 5.61
N ARG A 417 -13.52 -24.11 6.50
CA ARG A 417 -12.10 -24.42 6.76
C ARG A 417 -11.87 -25.86 7.24
N GLU A 418 -12.84 -26.48 7.90
CA GLU A 418 -12.71 -27.85 8.41
C GLU A 418 -13.04 -28.94 7.39
N LEU A 419 -13.35 -28.56 6.15
CA LEU A 419 -13.75 -29.49 5.11
C LEU A 419 -12.55 -30.35 4.66
N LYS A 420 -12.70 -31.68 4.74
CA LYS A 420 -11.63 -32.67 4.52
C LYS A 420 -11.22 -32.88 3.04
N SER A 421 -11.73 -32.07 2.11
CA SER A 421 -11.37 -32.15 0.69
C SER A 421 -10.26 -31.18 0.36
N GLN A 422 -9.08 -31.69 -0.01
CA GLN A 422 -7.95 -30.86 -0.42
C GLN A 422 -8.31 -29.98 -1.63
N ALA A 423 -9.08 -30.50 -2.58
CA ALA A 423 -9.50 -29.73 -3.76
C ALA A 423 -10.42 -28.56 -3.38
N ALA A 424 -11.30 -28.73 -2.40
CA ALA A 424 -12.17 -27.65 -1.92
C ALA A 424 -11.37 -26.62 -1.10
N GLN A 425 -10.42 -27.07 -0.26
CA GLN A 425 -9.54 -26.16 0.48
C GLN A 425 -8.67 -25.31 -0.45
N GLN A 426 -8.23 -25.88 -1.57
CA GLN A 426 -7.46 -25.15 -2.57
C GLN A 426 -8.29 -24.00 -3.19
N VAL A 427 -9.53 -24.29 -3.59
CA VAL A 427 -10.43 -23.24 -4.13
C VAL A 427 -10.80 -22.22 -3.06
N LEU A 428 -11.00 -22.65 -1.80
CA LEU A 428 -11.23 -21.74 -0.69
C LEU A 428 -10.05 -20.76 -0.51
N ALA A 429 -8.81 -21.22 -0.64
CA ALA A 429 -7.64 -20.35 -0.61
C ALA A 429 -7.60 -19.38 -1.82
N GLU A 430 -8.02 -19.83 -3.00
CA GLU A 430 -8.12 -19.01 -4.21
C GLU A 430 -9.14 -17.88 -4.06
N ILE A 431 -10.34 -18.18 -3.53
CA ILE A 431 -11.37 -17.18 -3.21
C ILE A 431 -10.79 -16.13 -2.27
N GLY A 432 -10.15 -16.54 -1.18
CA GLY A 432 -9.51 -15.61 -0.23
C GLY A 432 -8.48 -14.70 -0.89
N ASN A 433 -7.61 -15.25 -1.74
CA ASN A 433 -6.61 -14.47 -2.48
C ASN A 433 -7.24 -13.49 -3.47
N ASN A 434 -8.37 -13.84 -4.08
CA ASN A 434 -9.08 -12.95 -5.01
C ASN A 434 -9.81 -11.82 -4.29
N ILE A 435 -10.35 -12.07 -3.09
CA ILE A 435 -10.92 -11.01 -2.23
C ILE A 435 -9.84 -10.00 -1.84
N VAL A 436 -8.63 -10.47 -1.51
CA VAL A 436 -7.48 -9.59 -1.23
C VAL A 436 -7.08 -8.81 -2.47
N ALA A 437 -6.99 -9.46 -3.64
CA ALA A 437 -6.68 -8.79 -4.90
C ALA A 437 -7.73 -7.73 -5.29
N LEU A 438 -9.02 -7.99 -5.01
CA LEU A 438 -10.10 -7.01 -5.17
C LEU A 438 -9.92 -5.81 -4.24
N GLY A 439 -9.59 -6.04 -2.96
CA GLY A 439 -9.31 -4.97 -2.01
C GLY A 439 -8.16 -4.08 -2.46
N HIS A 440 -7.06 -4.68 -2.93
CA HIS A 440 -5.94 -3.94 -3.53
C HIS A 440 -6.36 -3.14 -4.77
N ALA A 441 -7.18 -3.71 -5.66
CA ALA A 441 -7.67 -3.02 -6.85
C ALA A 441 -8.61 -1.84 -6.50
N LEU A 442 -9.37 -1.95 -5.42
CA LEU A 442 -10.22 -0.89 -4.89
C LEU A 442 -9.45 0.13 -4.04
N GLN A 443 -8.16 -0.09 -3.79
CA GLN A 443 -7.36 0.70 -2.84
C GLN A 443 -7.96 0.72 -1.43
N VAL A 444 -8.80 -0.27 -1.10
CA VAL A 444 -9.28 -0.49 0.25
C VAL A 444 -8.18 -1.28 0.91
N THR A 445 -7.17 -0.58 1.43
CA THR A 445 -6.00 -1.21 2.04
C THR A 445 -6.43 -1.95 3.30
N GLY A 446 -6.77 -3.24 3.16
CA GLY A 446 -6.86 -4.25 4.21
C GLY A 446 -7.44 -3.78 5.55
N GLY A 447 -8.41 -2.88 5.49
CA GLY A 447 -9.04 -2.26 6.64
C GLY A 447 -10.27 -3.06 7.02
N GLY A 448 -10.16 -4.39 7.08
CA GLY A 448 -11.15 -5.20 7.76
C GLY A 448 -11.44 -4.55 9.11
N HIS A 449 -12.71 -4.49 9.51
CA HIS A 449 -13.18 -3.74 10.68
C HIS A 449 -12.49 -4.13 12.01
N ASP A 450 -11.75 -5.22 12.02
CA ASP A 450 -10.65 -5.45 12.96
C ASP A 450 -9.39 -5.53 12.11
N GLY A 451 -8.33 -4.80 12.51
CA GLY A 451 -6.97 -4.99 12.02
C GLY A 451 -6.51 -6.41 12.30
N GLY A 452 -7.04 -7.34 11.52
CA GLY A 452 -6.91 -8.77 11.66
C GLY A 452 -5.44 -9.04 11.55
N TYR A 453 -4.85 -9.37 12.69
CA TYR A 453 -3.52 -9.93 12.78
C TYR A 453 -3.43 -11.03 11.72
N ASP A 454 -2.74 -10.74 10.62
CA ASP A 454 -2.43 -11.73 9.61
C ASP A 454 -1.47 -12.69 10.27
N ARG A 455 -2.03 -13.73 10.89
CA ARG A 455 -1.28 -14.71 11.64
C ARG A 455 -0.23 -15.38 10.78
N HIS A 456 -0.43 -15.46 9.46
CA HIS A 456 0.54 -16.04 8.56
C HIS A 456 1.73 -15.11 8.38
N ASN A 457 1.49 -13.85 8.01
CA ASN A 457 2.55 -12.84 7.92
C ASN A 457 3.25 -12.62 9.26
N ALA A 458 2.51 -12.61 10.38
CA ALA A 458 3.08 -12.48 11.71
C ALA A 458 3.90 -13.71 12.13
N LEU A 459 3.53 -14.93 11.71
CA LEU A 459 4.35 -16.13 11.90
C LEU A 459 5.62 -16.09 11.04
N GLU A 460 5.54 -15.60 9.81
CA GLU A 460 6.70 -15.42 8.93
C GLU A 460 7.66 -14.35 9.49
N ILE A 461 7.12 -13.22 9.95
CA ILE A 461 7.88 -12.18 10.64
C ILE A 461 8.49 -12.76 11.92
N ALA A 462 7.73 -13.48 12.75
CA ALA A 462 8.25 -14.11 13.96
C ALA A 462 9.36 -15.13 13.67
N ALA A 463 9.21 -15.93 12.60
CA ALA A 463 10.23 -16.87 12.17
C ALA A 463 11.49 -16.15 11.66
N SER A 464 11.33 -15.05 10.92
CA SER A 464 12.47 -14.24 10.47
C SER A 464 13.16 -13.52 11.63
N LEU A 465 12.41 -13.07 12.64
CA LEU A 465 12.93 -12.47 13.88
C LEU A 465 13.70 -13.49 14.72
N ASP A 466 13.17 -14.71 14.88
CA ASP A 466 13.87 -15.80 15.58
C ASP A 466 15.16 -16.17 14.85
N ASN A 467 15.13 -16.23 13.52
CA ASN A 467 16.33 -16.46 12.73
C ASN A 467 17.36 -15.33 12.88
N ALA A 468 16.93 -14.07 12.82
CA ALA A 468 17.79 -12.91 13.01
C ALA A 468 18.38 -12.86 14.44
N ALA A 469 17.58 -13.20 15.45
CA ALA A 469 18.03 -13.29 16.84
C ALA A 469 19.10 -14.37 17.03
N ARG A 470 18.93 -15.55 16.42
CA ARG A 470 19.95 -16.62 16.42
C ARG A 470 21.24 -16.20 15.71
N HIS A 471 21.13 -15.46 14.61
CA HIS A 471 22.31 -14.90 13.95
C HIS A 471 23.06 -13.91 14.87
N LEU A 472 22.33 -13.02 15.54
CA LEU A 472 22.88 -12.09 16.52
C LEU A 472 23.57 -12.81 17.69
N GLU A 473 22.94 -13.85 18.24
CA GLU A 473 23.52 -14.66 19.33
C GLU A 473 24.81 -15.38 18.88
N ASN A 474 24.81 -15.92 17.66
CA ASN A 474 26.00 -16.54 17.07
C ASN A 474 27.13 -15.53 16.84
N ASP A 475 26.81 -14.32 16.36
CA ASP A 475 27.79 -13.26 16.12
C ASP A 475 28.36 -12.72 17.44
N ILE A 476 27.53 -12.56 18.46
CA ILE A 476 27.97 -12.21 19.82
C ILE A 476 28.85 -13.33 20.39
N GLY A 477 28.46 -14.59 20.23
CA GLY A 477 29.24 -15.75 20.67
C GLY A 477 30.61 -15.81 19.99
N ARG A 478 30.65 -15.57 18.67
CA ARG A 478 31.91 -15.46 17.90
C ARG A 478 32.75 -14.29 18.39
N TRP A 479 32.16 -13.11 18.56
CA TRP A 479 32.87 -11.92 19.03
C TRP A 479 33.44 -12.11 20.43
N LEU A 480 32.67 -12.69 21.35
CA LEU A 480 33.11 -13.04 22.70
C LEU A 480 34.22 -14.09 22.67
N SER A 481 34.13 -15.11 21.80
CA SER A 481 35.18 -16.13 21.66
C SER A 481 36.51 -15.50 21.20
N VAL A 482 36.48 -14.59 20.22
CA VAL A 482 37.67 -13.88 19.73
C VAL A 482 38.26 -12.96 20.82
N ARG A 483 37.42 -12.28 21.60
CA ARG A 483 37.89 -11.40 22.70
C ARG A 483 38.39 -12.18 23.93
N SER A 484 37.80 -13.33 24.23
CA SER A 484 38.18 -14.17 25.38
C SER A 484 39.56 -14.81 25.22
N VAL A 485 39.95 -15.12 23.97
CA VAL A 485 41.29 -15.63 23.65
C VAL A 485 42.34 -14.56 23.94
N ASN A 486 42.09 -13.31 23.54
CA ASN A 486 43.04 -12.22 23.76
C ASN A 486 43.25 -11.87 25.25
N PHE A 487 42.22 -11.93 26.10
CA PHE A 487 42.38 -11.64 27.53
C PHE A 487 43.22 -12.68 28.28
N ARG A 488 43.21 -13.94 27.83
CA ARG A 488 43.97 -15.01 28.45
C ARG A 488 45.47 -14.90 28.14
N ASP A 489 45.80 -14.47 26.92
CA ASP A 489 47.19 -14.24 26.50
C ASP A 489 47.78 -12.96 27.10
N TYR A 490 46.96 -11.93 27.32
CA TYR A 490 47.39 -10.70 28.04
C TYR A 490 47.51 -10.88 29.56
N ALA A 491 46.89 -11.90 30.15
CA ALA A 491 47.01 -12.20 31.59
C ALA A 491 48.18 -13.16 31.91
N LEU A 492 48.83 -13.72 30.90
CA LEU A 492 49.99 -14.61 31.01
C LEU A 492 51.32 -13.96 30.59
N GLN A 493 51.30 -12.66 30.25
CA GLN A 493 52.46 -11.76 30.21
C GLN A 493 52.46 -10.90 31.46
#